data_AF-A0A5D2M992-F1
#
_entry.id   AF-A0A5D2M992-F1
#
_cell.length_a   1.000
_cell.length_b   1.000
_cell.length_c   1.000
_cell.angle_alpha   90.00
_cell.angle_beta   90.00
_cell.angle_gamma   90.00
#
_symmetry.space_group_name_H-M   'P 1'
#
loop_
_entity.id
_entity.type
_entity.pdbx_description
1 polymer ?
#
loop_
_entity_poly.entity_id
_entity_poly.type
_entity_poly.pdbx_seq_one_letter_code
_entity_poly.pdbx_strand_id
1 'polypeptide(L)'
;MPSQGVKLYVQDKHVVLDNGILQVTISNPDGIVTAIQYNGIDNLLAVENQEADRGYWDLVWNLAGSKGTKGKFDKIEATSFEVIVENEDQVELSFSRKWDPSLEGKIVPLNIEKRFIMLRNSSGFYTYAIYEHLKEWPAFNLDRFRVAFKLRKDKFHYMAMADNRQRYMPLPDDRLPYRSQTLAYPEAVLLVDPMETEFRGEVDDKYQYSCENKDNRVHGWICNDPPVGFWQITPSDEFRSAGPHKQNLTSHVGPTTLAVMHSVHYSGEDLILKFGSNEAWKKVFGPIFIYLNSLSDAGGNPLSLWEDAKQQMRIEVQDWPYTFPASQDFPQSHQRGNVSGRLLVKDRYVCKDDIPANGAYMGLAPPGDVGSWQSEVKGYQFWTRADEDGYFCINNIWTGDYNLYAWVPGFIGDYKYDVIITPSGMIYTWVILYMSRQEMALHCGKSESRIALLQNSTFLIRVRCLSTGYMLTILTDLGSMGYGKDMQIYILIEIWFTQLGLVTIQKTGFLLRSPERMMTTHIKELHGKSSSN
;
A
#
# COMPACT_ATOMS: atom_id res chain seq x y z
N MET A 1 12.15 -39.54 -7.35
CA MET A 1 13.35 -39.31 -8.16
C MET A 1 14.26 -38.34 -7.40
N PRO A 2 15.61 -38.45 -7.46
CA PRO A 2 16.47 -37.44 -6.86
C PRO A 2 16.13 -36.09 -7.49
N SER A 3 16.02 -35.04 -6.68
CA SER A 3 15.65 -33.73 -7.22
C SER A 3 16.76 -33.18 -8.10
N GLN A 4 16.38 -32.62 -9.25
CA GLN A 4 17.33 -31.99 -10.16
C GLN A 4 17.93 -30.75 -9.49
N GLY A 5 19.25 -30.56 -9.59
CA GLY A 5 19.89 -29.29 -9.20
C GLY A 5 19.46 -28.15 -10.14
N VAL A 6 19.61 -26.91 -9.69
CA VAL A 6 19.30 -25.74 -10.54
C VAL A 6 20.23 -25.73 -11.74
N LYS A 7 19.67 -25.51 -12.93
CA LYS A 7 20.39 -25.36 -14.20
C LYS A 7 20.20 -23.97 -14.74
N LEU A 8 21.27 -23.44 -15.30
CA LEU A 8 21.32 -22.15 -15.98
C LEU A 8 21.69 -22.36 -17.45
N TYR A 9 20.91 -21.78 -18.35
CA TYR A 9 21.25 -21.72 -19.78
C TYR A 9 21.32 -20.27 -20.22
N VAL A 10 22.53 -19.80 -20.56
CA VAL A 10 22.76 -18.44 -21.07
C VAL A 10 22.81 -18.50 -22.60
N GLN A 11 21.92 -17.77 -23.26
CA GLN A 11 21.84 -17.62 -24.71
C GLN A 11 21.97 -16.14 -25.10
N ASP A 12 22.13 -15.87 -26.40
CA ASP A 12 22.35 -14.51 -26.91
C ASP A 12 21.24 -13.54 -26.52
N LYS A 13 19.97 -13.99 -26.56
CA LYS A 13 18.79 -13.14 -26.30
C LYS A 13 18.06 -13.44 -25.00
N HIS A 14 18.36 -14.58 -24.38
CA HIS A 14 17.63 -15.06 -23.22
C HIS A 14 18.54 -15.81 -22.25
N VAL A 15 18.14 -15.79 -20.98
CA VAL A 15 18.72 -16.59 -19.90
C VAL A 15 17.60 -17.42 -19.30
N VAL A 16 17.84 -18.72 -19.13
CA VAL A 16 16.82 -19.67 -18.67
C VAL A 16 17.28 -20.31 -17.36
N LEU A 17 16.45 -20.18 -16.33
CA LEU A 17 16.58 -20.82 -15.02
C LEU A 17 15.64 -22.02 -14.96
N ASP A 18 16.15 -23.20 -14.58
CA ASP A 18 15.38 -24.45 -14.50
C ASP A 18 15.79 -25.26 -13.25
N ASN A 19 14.85 -25.48 -12.33
CA ASN A 19 15.08 -26.31 -11.14
C ASN A 19 14.34 -27.67 -11.18
N GLY A 20 13.82 -28.06 -12.34
CA GLY A 20 13.03 -29.27 -12.55
C GLY A 20 11.57 -29.19 -12.10
N ILE A 21 11.15 -28.10 -11.45
CA ILE A 21 9.75 -27.83 -11.08
C ILE A 21 9.13 -26.78 -12.02
N LEU A 22 9.86 -25.70 -12.24
CA LEU A 22 9.48 -24.62 -13.17
C LEU A 22 10.69 -24.16 -13.98
N GLN A 23 10.40 -23.50 -15.10
CA GLN A 23 11.39 -22.81 -15.91
C GLN A 23 11.04 -21.32 -16.01
N VAL A 24 12.03 -20.44 -15.82
CA VAL A 24 11.87 -18.99 -15.96
C VAL A 24 12.82 -18.50 -17.04
N THR A 25 12.27 -17.85 -18.06
CA THR A 25 13.04 -17.24 -19.16
C THR A 25 13.08 -15.73 -18.99
N ILE A 26 14.28 -15.16 -19.05
CA ILE A 26 14.56 -13.74 -18.85
C ILE A 26 15.30 -13.22 -20.08
N SER A 27 14.93 -12.04 -20.61
CA SER A 27 15.65 -11.43 -21.74
C SER A 27 17.06 -11.00 -21.35
N ASN A 28 17.99 -11.14 -22.30
CA ASN A 28 19.40 -10.81 -22.14
C ASN A 28 19.78 -9.63 -23.06
N PRO A 29 20.31 -8.51 -22.55
CA PRO A 29 20.57 -8.20 -21.13
C PRO A 29 19.41 -7.47 -20.44
N ASP A 30 18.24 -7.31 -21.06
CA ASP A 30 17.23 -6.38 -20.55
C ASP A 30 16.65 -6.78 -19.18
N GLY A 31 16.70 -8.07 -18.82
CA GLY A 31 16.23 -8.56 -17.53
C GLY A 31 14.71 -8.50 -17.40
N ILE A 32 13.98 -8.79 -18.48
CA ILE A 32 12.52 -8.90 -18.51
C ILE A 32 12.14 -10.37 -18.44
N VAL A 33 11.20 -10.74 -17.57
CA VAL A 33 10.68 -12.12 -17.52
C VAL A 33 9.72 -12.32 -18.69
N THR A 34 10.16 -13.08 -19.69
CA THR A 34 9.45 -13.28 -20.96
C THR A 34 8.60 -14.54 -20.96
N ALA A 35 8.97 -15.55 -20.15
CA ALA A 35 8.20 -16.77 -19.98
C ALA A 35 8.37 -17.42 -18.60
N ILE A 36 7.31 -18.05 -18.13
CA ILE A 36 7.32 -18.94 -16.96
C ILE A 36 6.60 -20.21 -17.37
N GLN A 37 7.31 -21.33 -17.45
CA GLN A 37 6.74 -22.65 -17.75
C GLN A 37 6.51 -23.41 -16.45
N TYR A 38 5.29 -23.94 -16.26
CA TYR A 38 4.92 -24.67 -15.05
C TYR A 38 3.72 -25.58 -15.29
N ASN A 39 3.76 -26.79 -14.69
CA ASN A 39 2.67 -27.76 -14.66
C ASN A 39 1.98 -27.99 -16.03
N GLY A 40 2.79 -28.22 -17.08
CA GLY A 40 2.29 -28.48 -18.43
C GLY A 40 1.80 -27.25 -19.21
N ILE A 41 1.78 -26.07 -18.61
CA ILE A 41 1.54 -24.80 -19.31
C ILE A 41 2.88 -24.29 -19.86
N ASP A 42 2.92 -24.04 -21.17
CA ASP A 42 4.08 -23.57 -21.92
C ASP A 42 4.58 -22.19 -21.46
N ASN A 43 3.65 -21.28 -21.20
CA ASN A 43 3.94 -19.98 -20.61
C ASN A 43 2.73 -19.48 -19.81
N LEU A 44 2.91 -19.17 -18.53
CA LEU A 44 1.87 -18.57 -17.67
C LEU A 44 1.59 -17.10 -18.03
N LEU A 45 2.57 -16.42 -18.65
CA LEU A 45 2.50 -14.99 -18.97
C LEU A 45 1.78 -14.74 -20.29
N ALA A 46 1.18 -13.54 -20.42
CA ALA A 46 0.39 -13.10 -21.59
C ALA A 46 1.20 -13.17 -22.90
N VAL A 47 1.13 -14.30 -23.61
CA VAL A 47 1.89 -14.56 -24.83
C VAL A 47 1.47 -13.68 -25.99
N GLU A 48 0.24 -13.17 -25.96
CA GLU A 48 -0.30 -12.18 -26.88
C GLU A 48 0.37 -10.80 -26.75
N ASN A 49 1.00 -10.53 -25.61
CA ASN A 49 1.80 -9.32 -25.42
C ASN A 49 3.21 -9.51 -26.00
N GLN A 50 3.84 -8.38 -26.35
CA GLN A 50 5.28 -8.34 -26.59
C GLN A 50 6.03 -8.86 -25.36
N GLU A 51 7.19 -9.49 -25.56
CA GLU A 51 7.99 -10.08 -24.46
C GLU A 51 8.30 -9.06 -23.36
N ALA A 52 8.61 -7.82 -23.75
CA ALA A 52 8.84 -6.71 -22.83
C ALA A 52 7.63 -6.40 -21.93
N ASP A 53 6.41 -6.79 -22.31
CA ASP A 53 5.16 -6.42 -21.64
C ASP A 53 4.47 -7.60 -20.92
N ARG A 54 5.28 -8.51 -20.39
CA ARG A 54 4.84 -9.70 -19.65
C ARG A 54 5.15 -9.62 -18.16
N GLY A 55 6.41 -9.84 -17.76
CA GLY A 55 6.87 -9.74 -16.38
C GLY A 55 8.03 -8.75 -16.25
N TYR A 56 7.83 -7.58 -15.64
CA TYR A 56 8.83 -6.51 -15.64
C TYR A 56 8.82 -5.67 -14.36
N TRP A 57 9.96 -5.03 -14.09
CA TRP A 57 10.07 -3.93 -13.15
C TRP A 57 9.79 -2.62 -13.88
N ASP A 58 8.96 -1.76 -13.30
CA ASP A 58 8.68 -0.42 -13.80
C ASP A 58 8.82 0.65 -12.73
N LEU A 59 9.03 1.88 -13.20
CA LEU A 59 8.96 3.07 -12.37
C LEU A 59 8.32 4.25 -13.10
N VAL A 60 7.87 5.23 -12.31
CA VAL A 60 7.38 6.51 -12.80
C VAL A 60 8.15 7.62 -12.08
N TRP A 61 8.77 8.50 -12.86
CA TRP A 61 9.65 9.55 -12.33
C TRP A 61 9.43 10.89 -13.03
N ASN A 62 9.86 11.98 -12.38
CA ASN A 62 9.79 13.33 -12.91
C ASN A 62 11.12 14.08 -12.70
N LEU A 63 11.31 15.12 -13.48
CA LEU A 63 12.35 16.11 -13.17
C LEU A 63 12.02 16.83 -11.86
N ALA A 64 13.03 17.21 -11.10
CA ALA A 64 12.83 18.02 -9.92
C ALA A 64 12.08 19.32 -10.26
N GLY A 65 11.13 19.71 -9.41
CA GLY A 65 10.29 20.88 -9.61
C GLY A 65 9.07 20.68 -10.54
N SER A 66 8.90 19.51 -11.16
CA SER A 66 7.63 19.16 -11.83
C SER A 66 6.47 19.14 -10.83
N LYS A 67 5.29 19.60 -11.25
CA LYS A 67 4.05 19.61 -10.46
C LYS A 67 3.21 18.36 -10.77
N GLY A 68 2.51 17.83 -9.77
CA GLY A 68 1.66 16.65 -9.90
C GLY A 68 2.43 15.33 -9.98
N THR A 69 1.69 14.26 -10.26
CA THR A 69 2.15 12.85 -10.19
C THR A 69 2.14 12.13 -11.55
N LYS A 70 2.03 12.90 -12.64
CA LYS A 70 2.08 12.37 -14.01
C LYS A 70 3.52 12.39 -14.52
N GLY A 71 4.29 11.37 -14.13
CA GLY A 71 5.67 11.20 -14.55
C GLY A 71 5.90 10.39 -15.82
N LYS A 72 7.18 10.33 -16.19
CA LYS A 72 7.72 9.49 -17.26
C LYS A 72 7.69 8.04 -16.79
N PHE A 73 6.97 7.20 -17.52
CA PHE A 73 6.98 5.75 -17.32
C PHE A 73 8.26 5.17 -17.90
N ASP A 74 8.97 4.39 -17.09
CA ASP A 74 10.21 3.72 -17.46
C ASP A 74 10.05 2.24 -17.12
N LYS A 75 9.97 1.42 -18.16
CA LYS A 75 10.09 -0.02 -18.04
C LYS A 75 11.58 -0.32 -18.01
N ILE A 76 12.04 -0.87 -16.90
CA ILE A 76 13.47 -0.93 -16.58
C ILE A 76 14.12 -2.05 -17.42
N GLU A 77 14.63 -1.67 -18.57
CA GLU A 77 15.48 -2.50 -19.42
C GLU A 77 16.93 -2.32 -18.98
N ALA A 78 17.58 -3.41 -18.58
CA ALA A 78 18.98 -3.44 -18.22
C ALA A 78 19.90 -3.45 -19.45
N THR A 79 21.15 -3.04 -19.27
CA THR A 79 22.17 -2.99 -20.32
C THR A 79 23.31 -3.98 -20.07
N SER A 80 23.28 -4.69 -18.94
CA SER A 80 24.32 -5.61 -18.52
C SER A 80 23.72 -6.79 -17.76
N PHE A 81 24.29 -7.97 -17.96
CA PHE A 81 23.91 -9.22 -17.33
C PHE A 81 25.13 -9.87 -16.67
N GLU A 82 24.96 -10.42 -15.48
CA GLU A 82 26.00 -11.14 -14.74
C GLU A 82 25.41 -12.34 -13.98
N VAL A 83 26.16 -13.45 -13.96
CA VAL A 83 25.87 -14.61 -13.10
C VAL A 83 26.62 -14.41 -11.78
N ILE A 84 25.89 -14.31 -10.68
CA ILE A 84 26.43 -13.98 -9.37
C ILE A 84 26.72 -15.24 -8.57
N VAL A 85 25.77 -16.17 -8.59
CA VAL A 85 25.88 -17.49 -7.95
C VAL A 85 25.41 -18.53 -8.95
N GLU A 86 26.15 -19.62 -9.10
CA GLU A 86 25.75 -20.79 -9.87
C GLU A 86 26.26 -22.06 -9.20
N ASN A 87 25.35 -22.84 -8.63
CA ASN A 87 25.61 -24.17 -8.08
C ASN A 87 24.31 -25.00 -8.10
N GLU A 88 24.37 -26.27 -7.65
CA GLU A 88 23.21 -27.17 -7.69
C GLU A 88 22.03 -26.70 -6.84
N ASP A 89 22.27 -25.90 -5.80
CA ASP A 89 21.24 -25.48 -4.84
C ASP A 89 20.65 -24.11 -5.18
N GLN A 90 21.39 -23.26 -5.90
CA GLN A 90 21.00 -21.88 -6.21
C GLN A 90 21.64 -21.37 -7.50
N VAL A 91 20.85 -20.59 -8.24
CA VAL A 91 21.36 -19.62 -9.21
C VAL A 91 20.87 -18.22 -8.84
N GLU A 92 21.78 -17.25 -8.84
CA GLU A 92 21.48 -15.82 -8.71
C GLU A 92 22.01 -15.05 -9.92
N LEU A 93 21.13 -14.28 -10.56
CA LEU A 93 21.43 -13.47 -11.73
C LEU A 93 21.29 -11.98 -11.40
N SER A 94 22.14 -11.15 -12.00
CA SER A 94 22.05 -9.69 -11.98
C SER A 94 21.81 -9.14 -13.37
N PHE A 95 20.88 -8.18 -13.45
CA PHE A 95 20.61 -7.37 -14.63
C PHE A 95 20.65 -5.89 -14.23
N SER A 96 21.64 -5.15 -14.74
CA SER A 96 21.88 -3.77 -14.31
C SER A 96 21.81 -2.74 -15.45
N ARG A 97 21.34 -1.54 -15.11
CA ARG A 97 21.43 -0.32 -15.92
C ARG A 97 22.08 0.77 -15.09
N LYS A 98 23.22 1.26 -15.57
CA LYS A 98 23.90 2.41 -14.97
C LYS A 98 23.38 3.71 -15.59
N TRP A 99 23.43 4.78 -14.82
CA TRP A 99 23.15 6.12 -15.34
C TRP A 99 24.45 6.89 -15.59
N ASP A 100 24.46 7.70 -16.65
CA ASP A 100 25.52 8.65 -16.95
C ASP A 100 24.93 9.96 -17.49
N PRO A 101 25.69 11.08 -17.44
CA PRO A 101 25.17 12.40 -17.85
C PRO A 101 24.62 12.49 -19.27
N SER A 102 25.01 11.63 -20.21
CA SER A 102 24.45 11.62 -21.58
C SER A 102 22.99 11.17 -21.65
N LEU A 103 22.51 10.55 -20.56
CA LEU A 103 21.15 10.03 -20.38
C LEU A 103 20.24 10.99 -19.60
N GLU A 104 20.74 12.17 -19.23
CA GLU A 104 19.99 13.18 -18.51
C GLU A 104 18.67 13.52 -19.22
N GLY A 105 17.58 13.54 -18.45
CA GLY A 105 16.23 13.80 -18.94
C GLY A 105 15.62 12.66 -19.77
N LYS A 106 16.37 11.62 -20.15
CA LYS A 106 15.88 10.47 -20.94
C LYS A 106 15.43 9.34 -20.04
N ILE A 107 16.27 8.95 -19.08
CA ILE A 107 15.97 7.93 -18.07
C ILE A 107 16.21 8.49 -16.67
N VAL A 108 15.70 7.80 -15.66
CA VAL A 108 15.86 8.21 -14.26
C VAL A 108 17.35 8.23 -13.86
N PRO A 109 17.82 9.22 -13.06
CA PRO A 109 19.19 9.30 -12.55
C PRO A 109 19.51 8.22 -11.49
N LEU A 110 19.36 6.94 -11.82
CA LEU A 110 19.60 5.83 -10.89
C LEU A 110 20.47 4.76 -11.55
N ASN A 111 21.45 4.25 -10.78
CA ASN A 111 21.94 2.90 -10.99
C ASN A 111 20.84 1.97 -10.50
N ILE A 112 20.39 1.07 -11.36
CA ILE A 112 19.38 0.08 -11.02
C ILE A 112 19.93 -1.30 -11.31
N GLU A 113 19.88 -2.16 -10.30
CA GLU A 113 20.27 -3.55 -10.39
C GLU A 113 19.11 -4.44 -9.98
N LYS A 114 18.60 -5.25 -10.92
CA LYS A 114 17.56 -6.26 -10.67
C LYS A 114 18.23 -7.60 -10.47
N ARG A 115 17.79 -8.32 -9.45
CA ARG A 115 18.31 -9.64 -9.10
C ARG A 115 17.18 -10.67 -9.21
N PHE A 116 17.53 -11.85 -9.71
CA PHE A 116 16.63 -13.00 -9.79
C PHE A 116 17.32 -14.21 -9.17
N ILE A 117 16.61 -14.91 -8.30
CA ILE A 117 17.15 -16.08 -7.59
C ILE A 117 16.22 -17.25 -7.79
N MET A 118 16.76 -18.38 -8.24
CA MET A 118 16.05 -19.67 -8.27
C MET A 118 16.76 -20.64 -7.35
N LEU A 119 15.99 -21.29 -6.48
CA LEU A 119 16.49 -22.30 -5.54
C LEU A 119 16.06 -23.69 -5.99
N ARG A 120 16.88 -24.68 -5.65
CA ARG A 120 16.53 -26.10 -5.77
C ARG A 120 15.34 -26.41 -4.88
N ASN A 121 14.45 -27.29 -5.35
CA ASN A 121 13.26 -27.74 -4.60
C ASN A 121 12.27 -26.62 -4.21
N SER A 122 12.34 -25.44 -4.84
CA SER A 122 11.38 -24.36 -4.61
C SER A 122 10.40 -24.26 -5.77
N SER A 123 9.10 -24.17 -5.48
CA SER A 123 8.06 -23.99 -6.51
C SER A 123 7.86 -22.51 -6.82
N GLY A 124 8.94 -21.84 -7.20
CA GLY A 124 8.94 -20.41 -7.46
C GLY A 124 10.34 -19.83 -7.67
N PHE A 125 10.39 -18.51 -7.76
CA PHE A 125 11.64 -17.76 -7.84
C PHE A 125 11.51 -16.41 -7.14
N TYR A 126 12.63 -15.85 -6.71
CA TYR A 126 12.69 -14.58 -6.01
C TYR A 126 13.17 -13.47 -6.94
N THR A 127 12.71 -12.25 -6.69
CA THR A 127 13.29 -11.06 -7.31
C THR A 127 13.37 -9.90 -6.33
N TYR A 128 14.44 -9.12 -6.45
CA TYR A 128 14.65 -7.89 -5.69
C TYR A 128 15.43 -6.90 -6.55
N ALA A 129 15.48 -5.64 -6.13
CA ALA A 129 16.27 -4.64 -6.82
C ALA A 129 17.03 -3.73 -5.86
N ILE A 130 18.18 -3.24 -6.32
CA ILE A 130 19.03 -2.28 -5.62
C ILE A 130 19.02 -1.01 -6.45
N TYR A 131 18.56 0.09 -5.85
CA TYR A 131 18.55 1.40 -6.48
C TYR A 131 19.59 2.27 -5.79
N GLU A 132 20.40 2.98 -6.58
CA GLU A 132 21.44 3.87 -6.10
C GLU A 132 21.45 5.18 -6.87
N HIS A 133 21.36 6.28 -6.13
CA HIS A 133 21.56 7.65 -6.60
C HIS A 133 22.91 8.15 -6.07
N LEU A 134 23.83 8.48 -6.96
CA LEU A 134 25.12 9.05 -6.58
C LEU A 134 24.98 10.53 -6.24
N LYS A 135 25.84 11.01 -5.35
CA LYS A 135 25.78 12.38 -4.84
C LYS A 135 25.82 13.42 -5.96
N GLU A 136 26.66 13.21 -6.96
CA GLU A 136 26.94 14.14 -8.04
C GLU A 136 25.82 14.22 -9.09
N TRP A 137 24.78 13.40 -8.95
CA TRP A 137 23.72 13.26 -9.94
C TRP A 137 22.58 14.27 -9.75
N PRO A 138 21.83 14.55 -10.84
CA PRO A 138 20.80 15.57 -10.83
C PRO A 138 19.59 15.18 -9.97
N ALA A 139 19.01 16.19 -9.36
CA ALA A 139 17.77 16.07 -8.60
C ALA A 139 16.63 15.50 -9.46
N PHE A 140 15.81 14.63 -8.88
CA PHE A 140 14.63 14.05 -9.53
C PHE A 140 13.57 13.64 -8.50
N ASN A 141 12.38 13.32 -8.99
CA ASN A 141 11.27 12.83 -8.19
C ASN A 141 10.89 11.41 -8.65
N LEU A 142 10.62 10.50 -7.71
CA LEU A 142 10.16 9.15 -8.00
C LEU A 142 8.78 8.94 -7.37
N ASP A 143 7.78 8.71 -8.23
CA ASP A 143 6.36 8.68 -7.84
C ASP A 143 5.88 7.25 -7.50
N ARG A 144 6.46 6.27 -8.19
CA ARG A 144 6.04 4.87 -8.10
C ARG A 144 7.12 3.97 -8.67
N PHE A 145 7.27 2.78 -8.10
CA PHE A 145 7.98 1.68 -8.73
C PHE A 145 7.47 0.35 -8.19
N ARG A 146 7.48 -0.67 -9.05
CA ARG A 146 6.82 -1.95 -8.81
C ARG A 146 7.34 -3.05 -9.71
N VAL A 147 6.94 -4.28 -9.39
CA VAL A 147 6.96 -5.42 -10.32
C VAL A 147 5.54 -5.66 -10.82
N ALA A 148 5.41 -6.01 -12.10
CA ALA A 148 4.15 -6.42 -12.70
C ALA A 148 4.33 -7.74 -13.45
N PHE A 149 3.40 -8.67 -13.24
CA PHE A 149 3.27 -9.90 -14.03
C PHE A 149 1.89 -9.92 -14.68
N LYS A 150 1.85 -9.86 -16.01
CA LYS A 150 0.63 -10.01 -16.82
C LYS A 150 0.51 -11.46 -17.23
N LEU A 151 -0.51 -12.12 -16.71
CA LEU A 151 -0.80 -13.52 -16.97
C LEU A 151 -1.70 -13.67 -18.20
N ARG A 152 -1.78 -14.90 -18.70
CA ARG A 152 -2.66 -15.26 -19.81
C ARG A 152 -4.14 -15.03 -19.49
N LYS A 153 -4.77 -14.10 -20.20
CA LYS A 153 -6.20 -13.80 -20.02
C LYS A 153 -7.13 -14.94 -20.43
N ASP A 154 -6.65 -15.89 -21.25
CA ASP A 154 -7.40 -17.10 -21.63
C ASP A 154 -7.33 -18.22 -20.58
N LYS A 155 -6.49 -18.06 -19.55
CA LYS A 155 -6.22 -19.09 -18.54
C LYS A 155 -6.61 -18.66 -17.13
N PHE A 156 -6.24 -17.45 -16.73
CA PHE A 156 -6.37 -16.97 -15.36
C PHE A 156 -7.60 -16.06 -15.24
N HIS A 157 -8.64 -16.55 -14.57
CA HIS A 157 -9.93 -15.84 -14.48
C HIS A 157 -10.35 -15.50 -13.05
N TYR A 158 -9.74 -16.13 -12.04
CA TYR A 158 -10.12 -15.97 -10.65
C TYR A 158 -9.01 -15.30 -9.85
N MET A 159 -9.31 -14.14 -9.24
CA MET A 159 -8.36 -13.37 -8.44
C MET A 159 -8.63 -13.62 -6.95
N ALA A 160 -7.56 -13.75 -6.16
CA ALA A 160 -7.63 -13.79 -4.71
C ALA A 160 -6.59 -12.84 -4.09
N MET A 161 -7.05 -12.00 -3.17
CA MET A 161 -6.19 -11.05 -2.44
C MET A 161 -6.46 -10.98 -0.93
N ALA A 162 -7.59 -11.50 -0.47
CA ALA A 162 -7.90 -11.74 0.94
C ALA A 162 -8.99 -12.81 1.05
N ASP A 163 -9.18 -13.43 2.21
CA ASP A 163 -10.21 -14.47 2.40
C ASP A 163 -11.63 -14.00 2.06
N ASN A 164 -11.92 -12.72 2.27
CA ASN A 164 -13.20 -12.09 1.96
C ASN A 164 -13.20 -11.30 0.64
N ARG A 165 -12.11 -11.35 -0.13
CA ARG A 165 -11.94 -10.59 -1.39
C ARG A 165 -11.28 -11.47 -2.45
N GLN A 166 -12.12 -12.32 -3.03
CA GLN A 166 -11.77 -13.23 -4.11
C GLN A 166 -12.96 -13.35 -5.04
N ARG A 167 -12.74 -13.42 -6.34
CA ARG A 167 -13.81 -13.51 -7.34
C ARG A 167 -13.30 -13.89 -8.72
N TYR A 168 -14.20 -14.36 -9.55
CA TYR A 168 -14.02 -14.27 -11.00
C TYR A 168 -13.98 -12.79 -11.41
N MET A 169 -13.06 -12.48 -12.31
CA MET A 169 -12.77 -11.12 -12.75
C MET A 169 -13.23 -10.93 -14.19
N PRO A 170 -13.69 -9.71 -14.55
CA PRO A 170 -13.91 -9.37 -15.94
C PRO A 170 -12.61 -9.47 -16.75
N LEU A 171 -12.74 -9.65 -18.05
CA LEU A 171 -11.62 -9.62 -18.98
C LEU A 171 -11.29 -8.19 -19.39
N PRO A 172 -10.07 -7.90 -19.88
CA PRO A 172 -9.72 -6.60 -20.44
C PRO A 172 -10.67 -6.15 -21.54
N ASP A 173 -11.14 -7.10 -22.36
CA ASP A 173 -12.05 -6.85 -23.48
C ASP A 173 -13.40 -6.31 -22.99
N ASP A 174 -13.84 -6.67 -21.78
CA ASP A 174 -15.09 -6.18 -21.20
C ASP A 174 -15.05 -4.68 -20.92
N ARG A 175 -13.84 -4.12 -20.77
CA ARG A 175 -13.61 -2.68 -20.57
C ARG A 175 -13.52 -1.89 -21.87
N LEU A 176 -13.72 -2.51 -23.03
CA LEU A 176 -13.72 -1.79 -24.31
C LEU A 176 -14.95 -0.88 -24.41
N PRO A 177 -14.87 0.28 -25.11
CA PRO A 177 -15.95 1.28 -25.13
C PRO A 177 -17.29 0.80 -25.68
N TYR A 178 -17.31 -0.29 -26.46
CA TYR A 178 -18.53 -0.89 -26.99
C TYR A 178 -19.14 -1.96 -26.06
N ARG A 179 -18.42 -2.36 -24.99
CA ARG A 179 -18.87 -3.31 -23.97
C ARG A 179 -19.06 -2.66 -22.59
N SER A 180 -18.54 -1.45 -22.40
CA SER A 180 -18.58 -0.76 -21.12
C SER A 180 -18.78 0.74 -21.28
N GLN A 181 -19.11 1.39 -20.17
CA GLN A 181 -19.23 2.83 -20.06
C GLN A 181 -18.30 3.35 -18.97
N THR A 182 -17.33 4.18 -19.33
CA THR A 182 -16.52 4.90 -18.36
C THR A 182 -17.40 5.80 -17.49
N LEU A 183 -17.17 5.75 -16.17
CA LEU A 183 -17.89 6.55 -15.19
C LEU A 183 -17.17 7.89 -14.95
N ALA A 184 -17.45 8.54 -13.81
CA ALA A 184 -16.87 9.85 -13.48
C ALA A 184 -15.33 9.84 -13.44
N TYR A 185 -14.71 8.70 -13.09
CA TYR A 185 -13.26 8.52 -13.07
C TYR A 185 -12.86 7.49 -14.13
N PRO A 186 -11.76 7.72 -14.87
CA PRO A 186 -11.35 6.83 -15.96
C PRO A 186 -10.99 5.42 -15.50
N GLU A 187 -10.66 5.26 -14.22
CA GLU A 187 -10.43 3.97 -13.59
C GLU A 187 -11.67 3.09 -13.46
N ALA A 188 -12.85 3.70 -13.31
CA ALA A 188 -14.10 3.00 -13.04
C ALA A 188 -14.96 2.89 -14.31
N VAL A 189 -15.38 1.68 -14.63
CA VAL A 189 -16.25 1.41 -15.79
C VAL A 189 -17.45 0.57 -15.38
N LEU A 190 -18.63 0.91 -15.91
CA LEU A 190 -19.82 0.08 -15.83
C LEU A 190 -19.77 -0.96 -16.95
N LEU A 191 -19.88 -2.23 -16.62
CA LEU A 191 -19.91 -3.34 -17.58
C LEU A 191 -21.31 -3.47 -18.18
N VAL A 192 -21.47 -3.10 -19.46
CA VAL A 192 -22.78 -3.05 -20.15
C VAL A 192 -23.03 -4.34 -20.93
N ASP A 193 -22.02 -4.82 -21.63
CA ASP A 193 -22.06 -6.05 -22.44
C ASP A 193 -20.77 -6.88 -22.26
N PRO A 194 -20.49 -7.34 -21.03
CA PRO A 194 -19.33 -8.20 -20.78
C PRO A 194 -19.50 -9.58 -21.44
N MET A 195 -18.38 -10.24 -21.72
CA MET A 195 -18.29 -11.60 -22.25
C MET A 195 -18.99 -12.58 -21.31
N GLU A 196 -18.71 -12.49 -20.02
CA GLU A 196 -19.43 -13.22 -18.98
C GLU A 196 -20.63 -12.40 -18.52
N THR A 197 -21.83 -12.86 -18.90
CA THR A 197 -23.08 -12.09 -18.70
C THR A 197 -23.42 -11.80 -17.24
N GLU A 198 -22.86 -12.58 -16.30
CA GLU A 198 -23.03 -12.37 -14.86
C GLU A 198 -22.44 -11.05 -14.36
N PHE A 199 -21.42 -10.50 -15.04
CA PHE A 199 -20.82 -9.23 -14.67
C PHE A 199 -21.62 -8.02 -15.18
N ARG A 200 -22.70 -8.22 -15.94
CA ARG A 200 -23.47 -7.11 -16.51
C ARG A 200 -24.09 -6.26 -15.39
N GLY A 201 -23.86 -4.95 -15.46
CA GLY A 201 -24.31 -3.98 -14.48
C GLY A 201 -23.34 -3.77 -13.32
N GLU A 202 -22.26 -4.53 -13.24
CA GLU A 202 -21.20 -4.29 -12.26
C GLU A 202 -20.30 -3.11 -12.63
N VAL A 203 -19.70 -2.50 -11.61
CA VAL A 203 -18.65 -1.50 -11.78
C VAL A 203 -17.30 -2.13 -11.46
N ASP A 204 -16.43 -2.15 -12.46
CA ASP A 204 -15.03 -2.55 -12.32
C ASP A 204 -14.16 -1.29 -12.13
N ASP A 205 -13.54 -1.18 -10.96
CA ASP A 205 -12.62 -0.10 -10.59
C ASP A 205 -11.32 -0.70 -10.06
N LYS A 206 -10.19 -0.27 -10.64
CA LYS A 206 -8.85 -0.74 -10.23
C LYS A 206 -8.60 -0.63 -8.73
N TYR A 207 -9.17 0.37 -8.05
CA TYR A 207 -8.96 0.60 -6.62
C TYR A 207 -9.76 -0.38 -5.74
N GLN A 208 -10.70 -1.15 -6.30
CA GLN A 208 -11.33 -2.28 -5.60
C GLN A 208 -10.34 -3.41 -5.30
N TYR A 209 -9.12 -3.35 -5.86
CA TYR A 209 -8.05 -4.34 -5.70
C TYR A 209 -6.83 -3.77 -4.96
N SER A 210 -7.03 -2.77 -4.09
CA SER A 210 -6.01 -2.29 -3.16
C SER A 210 -6.02 -3.05 -1.82
N CYS A 211 -4.87 -3.15 -1.18
CA CYS A 211 -4.72 -3.72 0.16
C CYS A 211 -3.78 -2.83 0.99
N GLU A 212 -4.03 -2.75 2.31
CA GLU A 212 -3.10 -2.09 3.25
C GLU A 212 -1.81 -2.93 3.35
N ASN A 213 -0.66 -2.27 3.47
CA ASN A 213 0.64 -2.95 3.55
C ASN A 213 0.68 -4.03 4.65
N LYS A 214 0.10 -3.76 5.82
CA LYS A 214 0.07 -4.72 6.94
C LYS A 214 -0.58 -6.07 6.59
N ASP A 215 -1.52 -6.09 5.66
CA ASP A 215 -2.27 -7.28 5.24
C ASP A 215 -1.80 -7.82 3.88
N ASN A 216 -1.10 -6.99 3.09
CA ASN A 216 -0.65 -7.30 1.74
C ASN A 216 0.60 -8.20 1.74
N ARG A 217 0.41 -9.48 2.10
CA ARG A 217 1.48 -10.50 2.16
C ARG A 217 1.42 -11.54 1.07
N VAL A 218 0.22 -11.87 0.57
CA VAL A 218 0.02 -12.81 -0.53
C VAL A 218 -1.24 -12.47 -1.31
N HIS A 219 -1.12 -12.50 -2.64
CA HIS A 219 -2.24 -12.32 -3.58
C HIS A 219 -1.87 -12.91 -4.93
N GLY A 220 -2.86 -13.14 -5.77
CA GLY A 220 -2.61 -13.77 -7.06
C GLY A 220 -3.85 -14.18 -7.82
N TRP A 221 -3.65 -15.14 -8.71
CA TRP A 221 -4.63 -15.59 -9.68
C TRP A 221 -4.64 -17.11 -9.80
N ILE A 222 -5.82 -17.66 -10.08
CA ILE A 222 -6.05 -19.08 -10.32
C ILE A 222 -6.44 -19.27 -11.80
N CYS A 223 -5.72 -20.20 -12.43
CA CYS A 223 -6.11 -20.86 -13.66
C CYS A 223 -6.86 -22.14 -13.30
N ASN A 224 -7.99 -22.40 -13.97
CA ASN A 224 -8.80 -23.58 -13.71
C ASN A 224 -8.37 -24.79 -14.56
N ASP A 225 -7.75 -24.57 -15.73
CA ASP A 225 -7.37 -25.63 -16.66
C ASP A 225 -5.99 -25.41 -17.34
N PRO A 226 -4.94 -26.13 -16.89
CA PRO A 226 -4.92 -26.97 -15.69
C PRO A 226 -5.02 -26.12 -14.40
N PRO A 227 -5.47 -26.70 -13.26
CA PRO A 227 -5.58 -25.98 -11.99
C PRO A 227 -4.21 -25.55 -11.47
N VAL A 228 -3.89 -24.26 -11.66
CA VAL A 228 -2.60 -23.64 -11.34
C VAL A 228 -2.84 -22.30 -10.64
N GLY A 229 -2.13 -22.08 -9.53
CA GLY A 229 -2.08 -20.79 -8.86
C GLY A 229 -0.79 -20.04 -9.20
N PHE A 230 -0.91 -18.73 -9.42
CA PHE A 230 0.21 -17.79 -9.53
C PHE A 230 0.11 -16.77 -8.41
N TRP A 231 1.09 -16.74 -7.51
CA TRP A 231 1.03 -15.96 -6.28
C TRP A 231 2.25 -15.07 -6.12
N GLN A 232 2.02 -13.84 -5.73
CA GLN A 232 3.07 -12.94 -5.26
C GLN A 232 3.07 -12.93 -3.74
N ILE A 233 4.21 -13.28 -3.16
CA ILE A 233 4.43 -13.30 -1.71
C ILE A 233 5.42 -12.19 -1.35
N THR A 234 5.06 -11.38 -0.34
CA THR A 234 5.93 -10.37 0.26
C THR A 234 6.16 -10.73 1.73
N PRO A 235 7.32 -11.32 2.08
CA PRO A 235 7.59 -11.81 3.43
C PRO A 235 7.92 -10.70 4.44
N SER A 236 8.44 -9.58 3.96
CA SER A 236 8.83 -8.43 4.78
C SER A 236 8.38 -7.13 4.14
N ASP A 237 7.97 -6.19 4.98
CA ASP A 237 7.57 -4.86 4.57
C ASP A 237 8.70 -3.82 4.69
N GLU A 238 9.92 -4.22 5.06
CA GLU A 238 11.00 -3.31 5.48
C GLU A 238 11.33 -2.21 4.45
N PHE A 239 11.14 -2.55 3.18
CA PHE A 239 11.44 -1.69 2.05
C PHE A 239 10.24 -0.81 1.61
N ARG A 240 9.01 -1.14 2.03
CA ARG A 240 7.81 -0.40 1.65
C ARG A 240 7.82 1.01 2.28
N SER A 241 7.00 1.89 1.72
CA SER A 241 6.83 3.26 2.24
C SER A 241 5.52 3.46 3.01
N ALA A 242 5.48 4.50 3.83
CA ALA A 242 4.30 5.10 4.46
C ALA A 242 3.56 4.20 5.49
N GLY A 243 4.31 3.40 6.24
CA GLY A 243 3.78 2.61 7.35
C GLY A 243 2.78 1.49 6.98
N PRO A 244 2.14 0.91 8.01
CA PRO A 244 1.28 -0.27 7.87
C PRO A 244 -0.03 -0.02 7.12
N HIS A 245 -0.60 1.20 7.21
CA HIS A 245 -1.92 1.54 6.66
C HIS A 245 -1.87 2.07 5.23
N LYS A 246 -0.66 2.23 4.65
CA LYS A 246 -0.54 2.61 3.25
C LYS A 246 -1.20 1.56 2.37
N GLN A 247 -2.15 2.00 1.54
CA GLN A 247 -2.80 1.15 0.57
C GLN A 247 -2.03 1.08 -0.75
N ASN A 248 -1.91 -0.12 -1.28
CA ASN A 248 -1.25 -0.38 -2.56
C ASN A 248 -2.08 -1.36 -3.39
N LEU A 249 -1.97 -1.23 -4.71
CA LEU A 249 -2.64 -2.12 -5.65
C LEU A 249 -1.99 -3.50 -5.61
N THR A 250 -2.80 -4.56 -5.61
CA THR A 250 -2.32 -5.95 -5.67
C THR A 250 -2.57 -6.57 -7.03
N SER A 251 -3.72 -6.28 -7.64
CA SER A 251 -4.17 -6.89 -8.89
C SER A 251 -4.85 -5.87 -9.82
N HIS A 252 -4.98 -6.24 -11.10
CA HIS A 252 -5.78 -5.51 -12.09
C HIS A 252 -6.55 -6.47 -13.00
N VAL A 253 -7.63 -5.97 -13.60
CA VAL A 253 -8.27 -6.56 -14.78
C VAL A 253 -7.23 -6.90 -15.86
N GLY A 254 -7.38 -8.06 -16.50
CA GLY A 254 -6.36 -8.60 -17.42
C GLY A 254 -5.25 -9.33 -16.70
N PRO A 255 -5.56 -10.52 -16.16
CA PRO A 255 -5.00 -11.12 -14.95
C PRO A 255 -3.59 -10.63 -14.65
N THR A 256 -3.50 -9.50 -13.95
CA THR A 256 -2.23 -8.84 -13.65
C THR A 256 -2.01 -8.87 -12.15
N THR A 257 -0.81 -9.28 -11.75
CA THR A 257 -0.33 -9.27 -10.37
C THR A 257 0.71 -8.16 -10.20
N LEU A 258 0.60 -7.38 -9.12
CA LEU A 258 1.47 -6.24 -8.83
C LEU A 258 2.17 -6.33 -7.48
N ALA A 259 3.48 -6.06 -7.49
CA ALA A 259 4.31 -5.84 -6.31
C ALA A 259 4.67 -4.37 -6.23
N VAL A 260 3.79 -3.57 -5.62
CA VAL A 260 4.03 -2.15 -5.43
C VAL A 260 4.97 -1.97 -4.23
N MET A 261 6.20 -1.55 -4.52
CA MET A 261 7.19 -1.24 -3.49
C MET A 261 6.96 0.16 -2.93
N HIS A 262 6.60 1.10 -3.81
CA HIS A 262 6.28 2.48 -3.49
C HIS A 262 5.24 3.04 -4.47
N SER A 263 4.36 3.91 -3.97
CA SER A 263 3.40 4.65 -4.80
C SER A 263 2.78 5.84 -4.06
N VAL A 264 2.60 6.95 -4.77
CA VAL A 264 1.80 8.12 -4.37
C VAL A 264 0.28 7.90 -4.27
N HIS A 265 -0.24 6.71 -4.63
CA HIS A 265 -1.67 6.43 -4.52
C HIS A 265 -2.18 6.67 -3.09
N TYR A 266 -3.36 7.30 -2.97
CA TYR A 266 -4.05 7.67 -1.71
C TYR A 266 -3.43 8.82 -0.90
N SER A 267 -2.24 9.31 -1.27
CA SER A 267 -1.57 10.38 -0.50
C SER A 267 -1.02 11.52 -1.37
N GLY A 268 -0.96 11.35 -2.70
CA GLY A 268 -0.55 12.41 -3.61
C GLY A 268 0.91 12.82 -3.42
N GLU A 269 1.17 14.12 -3.49
CA GLU A 269 2.53 14.67 -3.51
C GLU A 269 3.32 14.45 -2.21
N ASP A 270 2.64 14.19 -1.09
CA ASP A 270 3.24 13.99 0.22
C ASP A 270 4.12 12.73 0.27
N LEU A 271 3.88 11.75 -0.61
CA LEU A 271 4.66 10.53 -0.70
C LEU A 271 5.60 10.49 -1.90
N ILE A 272 5.82 11.59 -2.63
CA ILE A 272 6.84 11.59 -3.69
C ILE A 272 8.23 11.44 -3.06
N LEU A 273 9.04 10.49 -3.52
CA LEU A 273 10.46 10.45 -3.18
C LEU A 273 11.18 11.56 -3.95
N LYS A 274 11.54 12.64 -3.26
CA LYS A 274 12.23 13.80 -3.84
C LYS A 274 13.72 13.70 -3.54
N PHE A 275 14.56 13.58 -4.57
CA PHE A 275 16.01 13.55 -4.44
C PHE A 275 16.60 14.92 -4.77
N GLY A 276 17.42 15.46 -3.87
CA GLY A 276 18.15 16.70 -4.10
C GLY A 276 19.42 16.50 -4.93
N SER A 277 19.95 17.58 -5.49
CA SER A 277 21.33 17.58 -5.97
C SER A 277 22.27 17.45 -4.77
N ASN A 278 23.28 16.59 -4.85
CA ASN A 278 24.17 16.25 -3.74
C ASN A 278 23.58 15.32 -2.66
N GLU A 279 22.52 14.58 -2.97
CA GLU A 279 21.95 13.58 -2.06
C GLU A 279 22.34 12.16 -2.49
N ALA A 280 23.29 11.52 -1.82
CA ALA A 280 23.55 10.10 -2.04
C ALA A 280 22.44 9.26 -1.40
N TRP A 281 21.96 8.24 -2.11
CA TRP A 281 20.94 7.33 -1.58
C TRP A 281 21.10 5.94 -2.19
N LYS A 282 20.92 4.90 -1.38
CA LYS A 282 20.93 3.52 -1.83
C LYS A 282 19.92 2.72 -1.03
N LYS A 283 19.11 1.89 -1.70
CA LYS A 283 18.10 1.06 -1.06
C LYS A 283 17.83 -0.22 -1.82
N VAL A 284 17.60 -1.29 -1.06
CA VAL A 284 17.17 -2.61 -1.53
C VAL A 284 15.65 -2.75 -1.39
N PHE A 285 15.00 -3.26 -2.43
CA PHE A 285 13.57 -3.53 -2.50
C PHE A 285 13.30 -5.01 -2.75
N GLY A 286 12.57 -5.66 -1.84
CA GLY A 286 12.40 -7.12 -1.80
C GLY A 286 13.44 -7.80 -0.89
N PRO A 287 13.69 -9.11 -1.08
CA PRO A 287 13.06 -9.98 -2.08
C PRO A 287 11.56 -10.20 -1.90
N ILE A 288 10.85 -10.25 -3.03
CA ILE A 288 9.52 -10.85 -3.15
C ILE A 288 9.67 -12.23 -3.76
N PHE A 289 8.71 -13.11 -3.48
CA PHE A 289 8.68 -14.48 -3.99
C PHE A 289 7.49 -14.69 -4.92
N ILE A 290 7.76 -15.21 -6.12
CA ILE A 290 6.73 -15.61 -7.07
C ILE A 290 6.53 -17.11 -6.91
N TYR A 291 5.43 -17.47 -6.25
CA TYR A 291 5.10 -18.84 -5.89
C TYR A 291 4.06 -19.42 -6.85
N LEU A 292 4.29 -20.67 -7.26
CA LEU A 292 3.41 -21.43 -8.12
C LEU A 292 2.99 -22.72 -7.42
N ASN A 293 1.72 -23.07 -7.51
CA ASN A 293 1.20 -24.35 -7.05
C ASN A 293 0.17 -24.90 -8.04
N SER A 294 -0.17 -26.18 -7.89
CA SER A 294 -1.11 -26.85 -8.78
C SER A 294 -1.83 -27.99 -8.07
N LEU A 295 -3.01 -28.35 -8.57
CA LEU A 295 -3.71 -29.55 -8.11
C LEU A 295 -3.38 -30.73 -9.02
N SER A 296 -3.07 -31.89 -8.43
CA SER A 296 -2.90 -33.14 -9.17
C SER A 296 -4.23 -33.71 -9.65
N ASP A 297 -5.32 -33.40 -8.94
CA ASP A 297 -6.62 -34.01 -9.12
C ASP A 297 -7.54 -33.06 -9.89
N ALA A 298 -8.00 -33.47 -11.07
CA ALA A 298 -8.86 -32.66 -11.95
C ALA A 298 -10.23 -32.27 -11.34
N GLY A 299 -10.62 -32.88 -10.22
CA GLY A 299 -11.83 -32.54 -9.45
C GLY A 299 -11.55 -31.80 -8.13
N GLY A 300 -10.30 -31.45 -7.86
CA GLY A 300 -9.93 -30.71 -6.65
C GLY A 300 -10.52 -29.30 -6.64
N ASN A 301 -10.84 -28.79 -5.45
CA ASN A 301 -11.35 -27.43 -5.30
C ASN A 301 -10.23 -26.42 -5.62
N PRO A 302 -10.32 -25.57 -6.67
CA PRO A 302 -9.28 -24.59 -7.01
C PRO A 302 -8.96 -23.62 -5.88
N LEU A 303 -9.90 -23.37 -4.95
CA LEU A 303 -9.67 -22.53 -3.78
C LEU A 303 -8.65 -23.12 -2.78
N SER A 304 -8.35 -24.42 -2.86
CA SER A 304 -7.25 -25.01 -2.07
C SER A 304 -5.87 -24.46 -2.47
N LEU A 305 -5.71 -23.98 -3.72
CA LEU A 305 -4.49 -23.30 -4.17
C LEU A 305 -4.23 -22.02 -3.36
N TRP A 306 -5.29 -21.31 -2.95
CA TRP A 306 -5.17 -20.12 -2.11
C TRP A 306 -4.74 -20.47 -0.68
N GLU A 307 -5.31 -21.52 -0.09
CA GLU A 307 -4.94 -21.97 1.26
C GLU A 307 -3.47 -22.41 1.33
N ASP A 308 -3.02 -23.13 0.29
CA ASP A 308 -1.63 -23.53 0.15
C ASP A 308 -0.69 -22.33 -0.06
N ALA A 309 -1.08 -21.33 -0.87
CA ALA A 309 -0.32 -20.09 -1.01
C ALA A 309 -0.20 -19.30 0.30
N LYS A 310 -1.25 -19.28 1.14
CA LYS A 310 -1.18 -18.71 2.50
C LYS A 310 -0.23 -19.49 3.41
N GLN A 311 -0.18 -20.82 3.26
CA GLN A 311 0.78 -21.64 3.99
C GLN A 311 2.21 -21.33 3.55
N GLN A 312 2.48 -21.27 2.24
CA GLN A 312 3.78 -20.87 1.73
C GLN A 312 4.18 -19.47 2.23
N MET A 313 3.26 -18.51 2.19
CA MET A 313 3.52 -17.16 2.71
C MET A 313 3.96 -17.17 4.18
N ARG A 314 3.35 -18.02 5.03
CA ARG A 314 3.78 -18.14 6.43
C ARG A 314 5.19 -18.71 6.55
N ILE A 315 5.58 -19.65 5.69
CA ILE A 315 6.94 -20.20 5.63
C ILE A 315 7.92 -19.09 5.24
N GLU A 316 7.64 -18.35 4.16
CA GLU A 316 8.51 -17.25 3.71
C GLU A 316 8.68 -16.14 4.77
N VAL A 317 7.62 -15.84 5.54
CA VAL A 317 7.69 -14.89 6.67
C VAL A 317 8.54 -15.43 7.82
N GLN A 318 8.48 -16.74 8.10
CA GLN A 318 9.28 -17.38 9.16
C GLN A 318 10.75 -17.51 8.78
N ASP A 319 11.04 -17.77 7.51
CA ASP A 319 12.39 -17.90 6.98
C ASP A 319 13.08 -16.55 6.77
N TRP A 320 12.35 -15.44 6.91
CA TRP A 320 12.91 -14.10 6.80
C TRP A 320 13.80 -13.73 8.01
N PRO A 321 14.99 -13.12 7.80
CA PRO A 321 15.60 -12.75 6.53
C PRO A 321 16.33 -13.92 5.88
N TYR A 322 16.25 -13.99 4.55
CA TYR A 322 16.91 -15.04 3.78
C TYR A 322 18.43 -14.97 3.88
N THR A 323 19.08 -16.14 3.85
CA THR A 323 20.54 -16.27 3.88
C THR A 323 21.17 -16.40 2.49
N PHE A 324 20.34 -16.65 1.46
CA PHE A 324 20.80 -16.96 0.11
C PHE A 324 21.10 -15.75 -0.79
N PRO A 325 20.55 -14.53 -0.61
CA PRO A 325 20.93 -13.38 -1.46
C PRO A 325 22.41 -13.04 -1.29
N ALA A 326 23.15 -12.97 -2.39
CA ALA A 326 24.60 -12.76 -2.37
C ALA A 326 25.04 -11.29 -2.31
N SER A 327 24.13 -10.34 -2.51
CA SER A 327 24.47 -8.91 -2.47
C SER A 327 24.90 -8.46 -1.07
N GLN A 328 26.01 -7.71 -1.00
CA GLN A 328 26.48 -7.07 0.24
C GLN A 328 25.54 -5.96 0.73
N ASP A 329 24.70 -5.42 -0.15
CA ASP A 329 23.68 -4.44 0.23
C ASP A 329 22.50 -5.09 0.95
N PHE A 330 22.41 -6.42 0.95
CA PHE A 330 21.40 -7.17 1.70
C PHE A 330 22.01 -7.69 3.02
N PRO A 331 21.69 -7.07 4.17
CA PRO A 331 22.28 -7.49 5.43
C PRO A 331 21.76 -8.87 5.83
N GLN A 332 22.69 -9.74 6.22
CA GLN A 332 22.41 -11.07 6.73
C GLN A 332 21.79 -11.02 8.13
N SER A 333 21.20 -12.12 8.59
CA SER A 333 20.53 -12.21 9.89
C SER A 333 21.41 -11.74 11.07
N HIS A 334 22.70 -12.12 11.09
CA HIS A 334 23.65 -11.72 12.14
C HIS A 334 24.06 -10.24 12.10
N GLN A 335 23.73 -9.52 11.02
CA GLN A 335 23.98 -8.08 10.85
C GLN A 335 22.73 -7.24 11.19
N ARG A 336 21.66 -7.89 11.64
CA ARG A 336 20.37 -7.28 11.99
C ARG A 336 20.16 -7.32 13.51
N GLY A 337 19.39 -6.35 14.01
CA GLY A 337 19.06 -6.20 15.42
C GLY A 337 17.59 -6.49 15.73
N ASN A 338 17.26 -6.55 17.01
CA ASN A 338 15.89 -6.73 17.49
C ASN A 338 15.56 -5.68 18.57
N VAL A 339 14.31 -5.27 18.65
CA VAL A 339 13.81 -4.34 19.67
C VAL A 339 12.58 -4.94 20.31
N SER A 340 12.56 -5.00 21.63
CA SER A 340 11.42 -5.48 22.40
C SER A 340 11.01 -4.47 23.46
N GLY A 341 9.81 -4.58 23.98
CA GLY A 341 9.39 -3.70 25.05
C GLY A 341 7.94 -3.89 25.40
N ARG A 342 7.47 -3.02 26.28
CA ARG A 342 6.08 -2.94 26.71
C ARG A 342 5.61 -1.50 26.58
N LEU A 343 4.56 -1.27 25.80
CA LEU A 343 3.89 0.03 25.74
C LEU A 343 2.72 0.03 26.72
N LEU A 344 2.69 1.03 27.59
CA LEU A 344 1.58 1.32 28.48
C LEU A 344 1.05 2.72 28.18
N VAL A 345 -0.27 2.88 28.25
CA VAL A 345 -0.95 4.17 28.13
C VAL A 345 -1.21 4.75 29.50
N LYS A 346 -0.78 6.00 29.66
CA LYS A 346 -1.03 6.79 30.86
C LYS A 346 -2.10 7.84 30.57
N ASP A 347 -3.34 7.47 30.85
CA ASP A 347 -4.49 8.35 30.74
C ASP A 347 -5.24 8.40 32.08
N ARG A 348 -4.93 9.42 32.88
CA ARG A 348 -5.51 9.61 34.22
C ARG A 348 -7.02 9.86 34.22
N TYR A 349 -7.61 10.20 33.07
CA TYR A 349 -9.05 10.38 32.93
C TYR A 349 -9.78 9.05 32.71
N VAL A 350 -9.07 8.04 32.19
CA VAL A 350 -9.61 6.69 31.97
C VAL A 350 -9.30 5.76 33.14
N CYS A 351 -8.03 5.70 33.56
CA CYS A 351 -7.58 4.85 34.67
C CYS A 351 -6.50 5.58 35.49
N LYS A 352 -6.49 5.35 36.80
CA LYS A 352 -5.41 5.88 37.65
C LYS A 352 -4.09 5.12 37.44
N ASP A 353 -4.18 3.85 37.07
CA ASP A 353 -3.05 2.98 36.80
C ASP A 353 -2.67 3.04 35.31
N ASP A 354 -1.44 2.66 34.98
CA ASP A 354 -0.98 2.58 33.60
C ASP A 354 -1.69 1.40 32.88
N ILE A 355 -2.23 1.66 31.69
CA ILE A 355 -3.08 0.72 30.94
C ILE A 355 -2.24 -0.01 29.89
N PRO A 356 -2.26 -1.35 29.80
CA PRO A 356 -1.66 -2.08 28.67
C PRO A 356 -2.14 -1.55 27.31
N ALA A 357 -1.20 -1.25 26.41
CA ALA A 357 -1.52 -0.74 25.07
C ALA A 357 -1.93 -1.88 24.12
N ASN A 358 -3.02 -2.58 24.45
CA ASN A 358 -3.50 -3.74 23.70
C ASN A 358 -3.68 -3.42 22.22
N GLY A 359 -2.96 -4.16 21.37
CA GLY A 359 -3.12 -4.07 19.93
C GLY A 359 -2.56 -2.79 19.32
N ALA A 360 -1.77 -2.03 20.08
CA ALA A 360 -1.05 -0.85 19.59
C ALA A 360 -0.20 -1.19 18.38
N TYR A 361 -0.18 -0.30 17.41
CA TYR A 361 0.75 -0.38 16.29
C TYR A 361 2.06 0.24 16.73
N MET A 362 3.13 -0.53 16.63
CA MET A 362 4.48 -0.13 16.99
C MET A 362 5.33 -0.13 15.73
N GLY A 363 6.16 0.89 15.52
CA GLY A 363 7.06 0.88 14.38
C GLY A 363 8.37 1.63 14.59
N LEU A 364 9.41 1.16 13.92
CA LEU A 364 10.69 1.84 13.80
C LEU A 364 10.77 2.45 12.41
N ALA A 365 11.13 3.72 12.36
CA ALA A 365 11.40 4.46 11.12
C ALA A 365 12.54 5.45 11.39
N PRO A 366 13.18 6.02 10.35
CA PRO A 366 14.21 7.03 10.53
C PRO A 366 13.74 8.18 11.43
N PRO A 367 14.65 8.86 12.15
CA PRO A 367 14.27 9.90 13.07
C PRO A 367 13.49 11.02 12.42
N GLY A 368 12.41 11.46 13.07
CA GLY A 368 11.51 12.46 12.52
C GLY A 368 10.49 12.97 13.53
N ASP A 369 9.50 13.71 13.01
CA ASP A 369 8.41 14.24 13.82
C ASP A 369 7.43 13.15 14.27
N VAL A 370 6.62 13.45 15.27
CA VAL A 370 5.54 12.55 15.71
C VAL A 370 4.63 12.23 14.52
N GLY A 371 4.42 10.93 14.25
CA GLY A 371 3.63 10.45 13.11
C GLY A 371 4.38 10.31 11.78
N SER A 372 5.66 10.73 11.68
CA SER A 372 6.40 10.74 10.41
C SER A 372 6.61 9.38 9.76
N TRP A 373 6.57 8.29 10.52
CA TRP A 373 6.63 6.92 9.98
C TRP A 373 5.51 6.61 8.95
N GLN A 374 4.37 7.30 9.02
CA GLN A 374 3.27 7.15 8.06
C GLN A 374 3.52 7.90 6.74
N SER A 375 4.58 8.71 6.66
CA SER A 375 5.02 9.40 5.44
C SER A 375 6.49 9.11 5.07
N GLU A 376 7.12 8.15 5.75
CA GLU A 376 8.48 7.72 5.43
C GLU A 376 8.52 7.03 4.06
N VAL A 377 9.45 7.47 3.20
CA VAL A 377 9.54 7.01 1.80
C VAL A 377 10.96 6.60 1.37
N LYS A 378 12.01 7.14 2.00
CA LYS A 378 13.42 6.93 1.60
C LYS A 378 14.12 5.86 2.43
N GLY A 379 13.86 5.80 3.73
CA GLY A 379 14.50 4.87 4.66
C GLY A 379 13.78 3.52 4.75
N TYR A 380 14.28 2.68 5.65
CA TYR A 380 13.64 1.41 6.04
C TYR A 380 12.69 1.63 7.20
N GLN A 381 11.60 0.88 7.24
CA GLN A 381 10.64 0.95 8.33
C GLN A 381 10.15 -0.45 8.72
N PHE A 382 9.93 -0.67 10.01
CA PHE A 382 9.59 -1.97 10.57
C PHE A 382 8.41 -1.78 11.51
N TRP A 383 7.44 -2.70 11.54
CA TRP A 383 6.31 -2.58 12.44
C TRP A 383 5.79 -3.91 12.94
N THR A 384 5.10 -3.84 14.07
CA THR A 384 4.45 -4.97 14.73
C THR A 384 3.22 -4.47 15.49
N ARG A 385 2.47 -5.41 16.09
CA ARG A 385 1.41 -5.08 17.06
C ARG A 385 1.82 -5.51 18.46
N ALA A 386 1.46 -4.69 19.44
CA ALA A 386 1.56 -5.09 20.83
C ALA A 386 0.48 -6.14 21.17
N ASP A 387 0.81 -7.07 22.05
CA ASP A 387 -0.13 -8.05 22.59
C ASP A 387 -1.10 -7.44 23.62
N GLU A 388 -1.94 -8.27 24.23
CA GLU A 388 -2.95 -7.83 25.21
C GLU A 388 -2.36 -7.16 26.46
N ASP A 389 -1.12 -7.51 26.80
CA ASP A 389 -0.38 -6.94 27.92
C ASP A 389 0.49 -5.74 27.53
N GLY A 390 0.46 -5.35 26.25
CA GLY A 390 1.21 -4.24 25.69
C GLY A 390 2.65 -4.60 25.31
N TYR A 391 3.05 -5.86 25.36
CA TYR A 391 4.38 -6.29 24.93
C TYR A 391 4.47 -6.34 23.41
N PHE A 392 5.63 -5.95 22.88
CA PHE A 392 5.90 -5.99 21.45
C PHE A 392 7.34 -6.44 21.19
N CYS A 393 7.54 -6.98 19.99
CA CYS A 393 8.85 -7.33 19.48
C CYS A 393 8.92 -7.02 17.98
N ILE A 394 9.95 -6.28 17.57
CA ILE A 394 10.29 -5.99 16.18
C ILE A 394 11.64 -6.66 15.92
N ASN A 395 11.65 -7.65 15.03
CA ASN A 395 12.83 -8.44 14.73
C ASN A 395 13.48 -8.05 13.40
N ASN A 396 14.71 -8.52 13.20
CA ASN A 396 15.41 -8.47 11.90
C ASN A 396 15.60 -7.05 11.34
N ILE A 397 15.77 -6.09 12.24
CA ILE A 397 15.89 -4.67 11.92
C ILE A 397 17.27 -4.38 11.33
N TRP A 398 17.31 -3.57 10.28
CA TRP A 398 18.57 -3.10 9.72
C TRP A 398 19.37 -2.31 10.76
N THR A 399 20.70 -2.36 10.65
CA THR A 399 21.53 -1.44 11.42
C THR A 399 21.28 -0.02 10.95
N GLY A 400 21.00 0.88 11.89
CA GLY A 400 20.70 2.28 11.61
C GLY A 400 20.17 2.98 12.85
N ASP A 401 19.93 4.28 12.72
CA ASP A 401 19.30 5.10 13.75
C ASP A 401 17.81 5.20 13.49
N TYR A 402 17.00 4.94 14.51
CA TYR A 402 15.54 4.92 14.42
C TYR A 402 14.90 5.65 15.60
N ASN A 403 13.72 6.24 15.37
CA ASN A 403 12.78 6.49 16.46
C ASN A 403 11.73 5.37 16.51
N LEU A 404 11.28 5.06 17.73
CA LEU A 404 10.10 4.20 17.92
C LEU A 404 8.84 5.07 17.89
N TYR A 405 7.94 4.73 16.99
CA TYR A 405 6.63 5.31 16.83
C TYR A 405 5.56 4.36 17.33
N ALA A 406 4.45 4.91 17.80
CA ALA A 406 3.29 4.11 18.11
C ALA A 406 1.98 4.87 17.90
N TRP A 407 0.92 4.13 17.61
CA TRP A 407 -0.45 4.60 17.79
C TRP A 407 -1.25 3.50 18.50
N VAL A 408 -2.09 3.90 19.46
CA VAL A 408 -2.84 2.96 20.29
C VAL A 408 -4.33 3.06 19.94
N PRO A 409 -4.96 1.97 19.45
CA PRO A 409 -6.40 1.94 19.24
C PRO A 409 -7.18 2.40 20.47
N GLY A 410 -8.14 3.30 20.27
CA GLY A 410 -8.95 3.88 21.34
C GLY A 410 -8.34 5.12 22.01
N PHE A 411 -7.09 5.46 21.71
CA PHE A 411 -6.44 6.70 22.16
C PHE A 411 -6.11 7.61 20.97
N ILE A 412 -6.29 8.92 21.17
CA ILE A 412 -6.05 9.92 20.13
C ILE A 412 -4.59 10.36 20.15
N GLY A 413 -3.96 10.33 18.98
CA GLY A 413 -2.63 10.90 18.73
C GLY A 413 -1.58 9.85 18.36
N ASP A 414 -0.54 10.29 17.67
CA ASP A 414 0.67 9.51 17.45
C ASP A 414 1.64 9.70 18.62
N TYR A 415 2.45 8.67 18.87
CA TYR A 415 3.53 8.67 19.82
C TYR A 415 4.87 8.51 19.13
N LYS A 416 5.87 9.16 19.70
CA LYS A 416 7.28 8.99 19.39
C LYS A 416 8.05 8.84 20.69
N TYR A 417 8.93 7.84 20.76
CA TYR A 417 9.94 7.73 21.79
C TYR A 417 11.12 8.63 21.41
N ASP A 418 11.43 9.61 22.24
CA ASP A 418 12.42 10.65 21.93
C ASP A 418 13.87 10.15 21.85
N VAL A 419 14.14 8.96 22.39
CA VAL A 419 15.47 8.35 22.33
C VAL A 419 15.66 7.63 21.01
N ILE A 420 16.79 7.91 20.35
CA ILE A 420 17.22 7.20 19.15
C ILE A 420 17.60 5.77 19.54
N ILE A 421 17.09 4.81 18.77
CA ILE A 421 17.37 3.39 18.91
C ILE A 421 18.32 2.98 17.79
N THR A 422 19.43 2.35 18.18
CA THR A 422 20.41 1.76 17.26
C THR A 422 20.45 0.24 17.50
N PRO A 423 19.67 -0.55 16.75
CA PRO A 423 19.62 -2.00 16.90
C PRO A 423 20.98 -2.62 16.51
N SER A 424 21.67 -3.24 17.47
CA SER A 424 23.00 -3.81 17.26
C SER A 424 23.10 -5.22 17.88
N GLY A 425 22.37 -6.19 17.32
CA GLY A 425 22.34 -7.60 17.77
C GLY A 425 21.87 -7.86 19.21
N MET A 426 21.71 -6.83 20.04
CA MET A 426 21.24 -6.87 21.42
C MET A 426 19.75 -6.57 21.47
N ILE A 427 19.04 -7.27 22.35
CA ILE A 427 17.64 -6.99 22.65
C ILE A 427 17.60 -5.82 23.63
N TYR A 428 17.02 -4.71 23.20
CA TYR A 428 16.66 -3.62 24.10
C TYR A 428 15.26 -3.89 24.62
N THR A 429 15.07 -3.81 25.94
CA THR A 429 13.76 -3.99 26.58
C THR A 429 13.43 -2.74 27.38
N TRP A 430 12.25 -2.16 27.11
CA TRP A 430 11.78 -0.94 27.77
C TRP A 430 10.34 -1.11 28.28
N VAL A 431 9.98 -0.33 29.30
CA VAL A 431 8.59 0.02 29.57
C VAL A 431 8.40 1.47 29.13
N ILE A 432 7.48 1.68 28.19
CA ILE A 432 7.29 2.96 27.50
C ILE A 432 5.92 3.50 27.88
N LEU A 433 5.86 4.77 28.29
CA LEU A 433 4.62 5.44 28.64
C LEU A 433 4.14 6.33 27.49
N TYR A 434 3.05 5.92 26.86
CA TYR A 434 2.26 6.75 25.95
C TYR A 434 1.42 7.70 26.80
N MET A 435 1.68 9.00 26.73
CA MET A 435 0.82 10.00 27.36
C MET A 435 -0.22 10.47 26.37
N SER A 436 -1.48 10.06 26.55
CA SER A 436 -2.57 10.58 25.73
C SER A 436 -2.73 12.07 26.03
N ARG A 437 -2.48 12.92 25.03
CA ARG A 437 -2.81 14.33 25.15
C ARG A 437 -4.31 14.47 24.96
N GLN A 438 -5.07 14.33 26.04
CA GLN A 438 -6.49 14.74 26.06
C GLN A 438 -6.67 16.27 26.18
N GLU A 439 -5.62 17.08 25.98
CA GLU A 439 -5.76 18.54 25.96
C GLU A 439 -6.32 19.05 24.64
N MET A 440 -7.63 18.87 24.44
CA MET A 440 -8.40 19.87 23.70
C MET A 440 -8.81 20.98 24.69
N ALA A 441 -7.87 21.86 25.03
CA ALA A 441 -8.22 23.12 25.67
C ALA A 441 -8.69 24.10 24.59
N LEU A 442 -10.01 24.26 24.42
CA LEU A 442 -10.55 25.39 23.68
C LEU A 442 -10.23 26.69 24.46
N HIS A 443 -9.19 27.40 24.06
CA HIS A 443 -8.88 28.72 24.61
C HIS A 443 -9.89 29.76 24.12
N CYS A 444 -10.86 30.10 24.98
CA CYS A 444 -11.61 31.36 24.91
C CYS A 444 -11.21 32.19 26.13
N GLY A 445 -10.86 33.46 25.94
CA GLY A 445 -10.03 34.25 26.85
C GLY A 445 -10.32 34.18 28.36
N LYS A 446 -9.26 34.35 29.16
CA LYS A 446 -9.18 34.60 30.62
C LYS A 446 -10.05 33.78 31.59
N SER A 447 -10.69 32.69 31.19
CA SER A 447 -11.23 31.70 32.15
C SER A 447 -10.95 30.28 31.71
N GLU A 448 -10.17 29.53 32.51
CA GLU A 448 -10.01 28.08 32.35
C GLU A 448 -11.37 27.38 32.54
N SER A 449 -11.72 26.49 31.62
CA SER A 449 -12.76 25.48 31.82
C SER A 449 -12.25 24.15 31.26
N ARG A 450 -12.15 23.14 32.12
CA ARG A 450 -11.57 21.82 31.81
C ARG A 450 -12.68 20.82 31.52
N ILE A 451 -12.54 20.03 30.46
CA ILE A 451 -13.47 18.95 30.09
C ILE A 451 -12.66 17.65 30.02
N ALA A 452 -13.13 16.60 30.71
CA ALA A 452 -12.63 15.23 30.58
C ALA A 452 -13.52 14.48 29.58
N LEU A 453 -12.92 13.77 28.62
CA LEU A 453 -13.62 12.99 27.61
C LEU A 453 -13.75 11.54 28.11
N LEU A 454 -14.98 11.08 28.32
CA LEU A 454 -15.31 9.65 28.48
C LEU A 454 -15.87 9.12 27.15
N GLN A 455 -15.50 7.88 26.80
CA GLN A 455 -15.88 7.22 25.54
C GLN A 455 -17.41 7.13 25.33
N ASN A 456 -17.80 7.20 24.05
CA ASN A 456 -19.16 7.05 23.48
C ASN A 456 -20.12 8.23 23.59
N SER A 457 -19.71 9.45 23.20
CA SER A 457 -20.68 10.54 22.94
C SER A 457 -20.15 11.58 21.93
N THR A 458 -21.01 11.98 20.99
CA THR A 458 -20.82 13.14 20.10
C THR A 458 -21.13 14.43 20.85
N PHE A 459 -20.31 15.49 20.70
CA PHE A 459 -20.61 16.82 21.24
C PHE A 459 -20.34 17.95 20.23
N LEU A 460 -21.18 19.00 20.28
CA LEU A 460 -20.84 20.36 19.83
C LEU A 460 -21.03 21.33 21.01
N ILE A 461 -20.04 22.19 21.23
CA ILE A 461 -19.86 23.02 22.42
C ILE A 461 -20.43 24.43 22.21
N ARG A 462 -21.15 24.97 23.22
CA ARG A 462 -21.20 26.43 23.45
C ARG A 462 -21.31 26.75 24.94
N VAL A 463 -20.29 27.42 25.45
CA VAL A 463 -20.15 27.92 26.84
C VAL A 463 -21.06 29.13 27.04
N ARG A 464 -21.82 29.19 28.15
CA ARG A 464 -22.75 30.30 28.46
C ARG A 464 -22.18 31.23 29.53
N CYS A 465 -22.13 32.53 29.24
CA CYS A 465 -21.93 33.58 30.24
C CYS A 465 -23.22 33.79 31.05
N LEU A 466 -23.06 34.08 32.35
CA LEU A 466 -24.10 34.33 33.33
C LEU A 466 -25.01 35.49 32.91
N SER A 467 -26.24 35.17 32.49
CA SER A 467 -27.48 35.68 33.08
C SER A 467 -28.68 35.26 32.21
N THR A 468 -29.73 34.77 32.87
CA THR A 468 -31.06 34.43 32.33
C THR A 468 -31.19 33.11 31.54
N GLY A 469 -32.16 32.27 31.96
CA GLY A 469 -32.32 30.85 31.59
C GLY A 469 -32.87 30.56 30.18
N TYR A 470 -33.02 29.26 29.89
CA TYR A 470 -33.59 28.58 28.69
C TYR A 470 -32.64 28.11 27.56
N MET A 471 -33.00 26.98 26.93
CA MET A 471 -32.34 26.14 25.88
C MET A 471 -31.59 26.86 24.73
N LEU A 472 -30.58 26.22 24.12
CA LEU A 472 -29.74 26.78 23.04
C LEU A 472 -29.95 26.08 21.67
N THR A 473 -30.33 26.86 20.66
CA THR A 473 -30.28 26.59 19.21
C THR A 473 -29.03 27.28 18.62
N ILE A 474 -28.32 26.68 17.65
CA ILE A 474 -27.12 27.28 17.01
C ILE A 474 -27.45 27.79 15.60
N LEU A 475 -27.23 29.09 15.38
CA LEU A 475 -27.29 29.80 14.09
C LEU A 475 -25.86 30.26 13.74
N THR A 476 -25.41 30.04 12.51
CA THR A 476 -24.16 30.59 11.94
C THR A 476 -24.51 31.64 10.89
N ASP A 477 -23.84 32.80 10.91
CA ASP A 477 -24.08 33.93 9.99
C ASP A 477 -22.77 34.23 9.23
N LEU A 478 -22.85 34.38 7.91
CA LEU A 478 -21.78 34.84 7.02
C LEU A 478 -22.36 35.99 6.18
N GLY A 479 -22.08 37.25 6.57
CA GLY A 479 -22.50 38.44 5.83
C GLY A 479 -21.38 39.02 4.96
N SER A 480 -21.69 39.34 3.70
CA SER A 480 -20.84 40.02 2.72
C SER A 480 -21.27 41.49 2.49
N MET A 481 -20.36 42.34 2.01
CA MET A 481 -20.68 43.61 1.33
C MET A 481 -21.41 43.29 0.01
N GLY A 482 -22.50 43.93 -0.44
CA GLY A 482 -23.32 45.00 0.11
C GLY A 482 -24.60 45.27 -0.72
N TYR A 483 -25.47 46.11 -0.15
CA TYR A 483 -26.74 46.70 -0.63
C TYR A 483 -28.00 45.82 -0.67
N GLY A 484 -28.88 46.06 0.31
CA GLY A 484 -30.21 45.48 0.50
C GLY A 484 -30.31 44.75 1.83
N LYS A 485 -30.54 45.48 2.92
CA LYS A 485 -30.60 44.93 4.29
C LYS A 485 -31.76 43.92 4.40
N ASP A 486 -31.50 42.80 5.07
CA ASP A 486 -32.45 41.78 5.58
C ASP A 486 -32.57 40.45 4.81
N MET A 487 -31.43 39.83 4.46
CA MET A 487 -31.34 38.38 4.15
C MET A 487 -30.17 37.73 4.91
N GLN A 488 -30.44 36.67 5.68
CA GLN A 488 -29.44 35.80 6.29
C GLN A 488 -29.43 34.42 5.62
N ILE A 489 -28.24 33.93 5.31
CA ILE A 489 -27.99 32.57 4.81
C ILE A 489 -27.66 31.69 6.02
N TYR A 490 -28.31 30.53 6.14
CA TYR A 490 -28.00 29.55 7.18
C TYR A 490 -27.54 28.21 6.59
N ILE A 491 -26.65 27.52 7.31
CA ILE A 491 -26.21 26.16 7.01
C ILE A 491 -26.65 25.25 8.16
N LEU A 492 -27.47 24.25 7.85
CA LEU A 492 -27.81 23.16 8.78
C LEU A 492 -26.78 22.04 8.59
N ILE A 493 -26.10 21.63 9.67
CA ILE A 493 -25.13 20.53 9.66
C ILE A 493 -25.62 19.44 10.62
N GLU A 494 -25.91 18.25 10.09
CA GLU A 494 -26.05 17.03 10.87
C GLU A 494 -24.79 16.19 10.73
N ILE A 495 -24.30 15.65 11.84
CA ILE A 495 -23.14 14.77 11.87
C ILE A 495 -23.64 13.38 12.29
N TRP A 496 -23.59 12.44 11.35
CA TRP A 496 -23.91 11.04 11.59
C TRP A 496 -22.62 10.22 11.69
N PHE A 497 -22.47 9.45 12.76
CA PHE A 497 -21.32 8.56 12.94
C PHE A 497 -21.64 7.17 12.40
N THR A 498 -21.01 6.82 11.28
CA THR A 498 -20.81 5.43 10.83
C THR A 498 -19.32 5.22 10.51
N GLN A 499 -18.91 3.99 10.19
CA GLN A 499 -17.48 3.59 10.08
C GLN A 499 -16.64 4.35 9.04
N LEU A 500 -17.22 5.25 8.24
CA LEU A 500 -16.51 6.26 7.47
C LEU A 500 -17.25 7.59 7.67
N GLY A 501 -16.60 8.62 8.22
CA GLY A 501 -17.21 9.92 8.45
C GLY A 501 -17.60 10.60 7.12
N LEU A 502 -18.91 10.76 6.88
CA LEU A 502 -19.45 11.50 5.74
C LEU A 502 -20.07 12.82 6.25
N VAL A 503 -19.66 13.97 5.70
CA VAL A 503 -20.35 15.25 5.91
C VAL A 503 -21.24 15.51 4.71
N THR A 504 -22.56 15.53 4.91
CA THR A 504 -23.53 15.87 3.85
C THR A 504 -24.24 17.17 4.18
N ILE A 505 -24.19 18.14 3.27
CA ILE A 505 -24.96 19.39 3.35
C ILE A 505 -26.33 19.13 2.72
N GLN A 506 -27.41 19.11 3.50
CA GLN A 506 -28.72 18.69 2.98
C GLN A 506 -29.57 19.81 2.33
N LYS A 507 -29.40 21.10 2.68
CA LYS A 507 -30.17 22.19 2.04
C LYS A 507 -29.58 23.58 2.32
N THR A 508 -29.48 24.41 1.28
CA THR A 508 -29.44 25.88 1.38
C THR A 508 -30.86 26.42 1.18
N GLY A 509 -31.37 27.21 2.11
CA GLY A 509 -32.70 27.83 2.00
C GLY A 509 -32.69 29.28 2.49
N PHE A 510 -33.63 30.08 1.98
CA PHE A 510 -33.83 31.47 2.37
C PHE A 510 -35.04 31.58 3.30
N LEU A 511 -34.92 32.36 4.38
CA LEU A 511 -36.02 32.63 5.30
C LEU A 511 -36.25 34.15 5.38
N LEU A 512 -37.41 34.59 4.88
CA LEU A 512 -37.90 35.95 5.09
C LEU A 512 -38.52 36.04 6.49
N ARG A 513 -37.99 36.91 7.35
CA ARG A 513 -38.64 37.23 8.63
C ARG A 513 -39.75 38.26 8.36
N SER A 514 -41.00 37.95 8.72
CA SER A 514 -41.97 38.99 9.08
C SER A 514 -41.96 39.19 10.60
N PRO A 515 -42.32 40.39 11.11
CA PRO A 515 -42.32 40.64 12.54
C PRO A 515 -43.61 40.14 13.18
N GLU A 516 -43.43 39.31 14.21
CA GLU A 516 -44.36 38.97 15.30
C GLU A 516 -45.60 38.08 15.05
N ARG A 517 -45.76 37.17 16.03
CA ARG A 517 -46.93 36.40 16.48
C ARG A 517 -47.38 35.12 15.76
N MET A 518 -47.46 34.11 16.63
CA MET A 518 -48.42 32.99 16.68
C MET A 518 -48.22 31.76 15.80
N MET A 519 -48.13 30.63 16.52
CA MET A 519 -48.86 29.37 16.33
C MET A 519 -48.72 28.61 14.98
N THR A 520 -48.23 27.37 15.12
CA THR A 520 -48.79 26.12 14.52
C THR A 520 -48.97 26.12 12.99
N THR A 521 -48.44 25.19 12.20
CA THR A 521 -48.90 23.80 12.06
C THR A 521 -48.15 23.16 10.88
N HIS A 522 -48.16 21.82 10.83
CA HIS A 522 -47.54 20.89 9.89
C HIS A 522 -47.40 21.21 8.39
N ILE A 523 -46.34 20.60 7.86
CA ILE A 523 -45.99 20.23 6.49
C ILE A 523 -47.17 19.60 5.70
N LYS A 524 -47.34 19.98 4.43
CA LYS A 524 -47.89 19.12 3.37
C LYS A 524 -47.19 19.31 2.02
N GLU A 525 -46.56 18.21 1.62
CA GLU A 525 -46.22 17.64 0.31
C GLU A 525 -46.33 18.43 -1.01
N LEU A 526 -45.21 18.32 -1.75
CA LEU A 526 -45.02 18.10 -3.19
C LEU A 526 -46.26 17.83 -4.07
N HIS A 527 -46.36 18.51 -5.21
CA HIS A 527 -46.05 17.98 -6.55
C HIS A 527 -46.58 18.88 -7.68
N GLY A 528 -45.84 18.94 -8.80
CA GLY A 528 -46.49 19.04 -10.13
C GLY A 528 -45.91 20.01 -11.16
N LYS A 529 -45.01 19.48 -12.01
CA LYS A 529 -44.90 19.58 -13.48
C LYS A 529 -45.31 20.85 -14.28
N SER A 530 -44.52 21.02 -15.37
CA SER A 530 -44.84 21.59 -16.71
C SER A 530 -44.99 23.12 -16.76
N SER A 531 -44.69 23.87 -17.81
CA SER A 531 -44.11 23.74 -19.16
C SER A 531 -44.07 25.17 -19.74
N SER A 532 -43.31 25.44 -20.82
CA SER A 532 -43.53 26.50 -21.86
C SER A 532 -43.83 27.93 -21.38
N ASN A 533 -43.05 28.96 -21.72
CA ASN A 533 -42.58 29.44 -23.04
C ASN A 533 -41.32 30.29 -22.85
#